data_AF-A0A7X7XD72-F1
#
_entry.id   AF-A0A7X7XD72-F1
#
_cell.length_a   1.000
_cell.length_b   1.000
_cell.length_c   1.000
_cell.angle_alpha   90.00
_cell.angle_beta   90.00
_cell.angle_gamma   90.00
#
_symmetry.space_group_name_H-M   'P 1'
#
loop_
_entity.id
_entity.type
_entity.pdbx_description
1 polymer ?
#
loop_
_entity_poly.entity_id
_entity_poly.type
_entity_poly.pdbx_seq_one_letter_code
_entity_poly.pdbx_strand_id
1 'polypeptide(L)' 'MTADRPPHRPQSPPAEAIRIGVFICHCGGNISDVVDVRRVAEEVGRLPDVVLSTTHMFMC' A
#
# COMPACT_ATOMS: atom_id res chain seq x y z
N MET A 1 23.17 7.39 -0.59
CA MET A 1 22.36 7.82 -1.76
C MET A 1 20.95 8.05 -1.27
N THR A 2 20.73 9.22 -0.67
CA THR A 2 19.50 9.58 0.05
C THR A 2 18.42 9.96 -0.97
N ALA A 3 17.42 9.10 -1.11
CA ALA A 3 16.23 9.41 -1.90
C ALA A 3 15.30 10.29 -1.07
N ASP A 4 15.50 11.61 -1.16
CA ASP A 4 14.51 12.57 -0.69
C ASP A 4 13.37 12.59 -1.74
N ARG A 5 12.39 11.70 -1.56
CA ARG A 5 11.18 11.67 -2.38
C ARG A 5 10.21 12.70 -1.79
N PRO A 6 9.73 13.68 -2.58
CA PRO A 6 8.73 14.62 -2.07
C PRO A 6 7.50 13.86 -1.57
N PRO A 7 6.85 14.32 -0.49
CA PRO A 7 5.67 13.65 0.04
C PRO A 7 4.59 13.59 -1.04
N HIS A 8 4.03 12.39 -1.27
CA HIS A 8 2.82 12.24 -2.07
C HIS A 8 1.72 13.05 -1.40
N ARG A 9 1.44 14.26 -1.89
CA ARG A 9 0.39 15.12 -1.37
C ARG A 9 -0.95 14.61 -1.89
N PRO A 10 -1.82 13.99 -1.06
CA PRO A 10 -3.19 13.77 -1.47
C PRO A 10 -3.85 15.15 -1.53
N GLN A 11 -4.38 15.52 -2.69
CA GLN A 11 -5.21 16.71 -2.82
C GLN A 11 -6.52 16.46 -2.08
N SER A 12 -7.00 17.45 -1.33
CA SER A 12 -8.13 17.32 -0.40
C SER A 12 -9.40 16.82 -1.10
N PRO A 13 -9.96 15.67 -0.68
CA PRO A 13 -11.26 15.22 -1.16
C PRO A 13 -12.41 15.94 -0.42
N PRO A 14 -13.65 15.89 -0.94
CA PRO A 14 -14.80 16.57 -0.34
C PRO A 14 -15.19 15.95 1.02
N ALA A 15 -16.18 16.57 1.70
CA ALA A 15 -16.60 16.38 3.10
C ALA A 15 -17.03 14.96 3.56
N GLU A 16 -16.79 13.91 2.77
CA GLU A 16 -17.01 12.51 3.14
C GLU A 16 -15.66 11.84 3.48
N ALA A 17 -15.65 11.01 4.52
CA ALA A 17 -14.42 10.36 5.01
C ALA A 17 -13.80 9.46 3.93
N ILE A 18 -12.50 9.64 3.67
CA ILE A 18 -11.76 8.87 2.68
C ILE A 18 -11.56 7.43 3.17
N ARG A 19 -11.69 6.48 2.24
CA ARG A 19 -11.55 5.05 2.52
C ARG A 19 -10.70 4.41 1.44
N ILE A 20 -9.51 3.98 1.84
CA ILE A 20 -8.48 3.43 0.95
C ILE A 20 -8.41 1.92 1.16
N GLY A 21 -8.46 1.17 0.05
CA GLY A 21 -8.14 -0.25 0.01
C GLY A 21 -6.79 -0.46 -0.66
N VAL A 22 -5.87 -1.16 0.01
CA VAL A 22 -4.55 -1.48 -0.51
C VAL A 22 -4.44 -2.98 -0.75
N PHE A 23 -4.08 -3.34 -1.98
CA PHE A 23 -3.89 -4.72 -2.41
C PHE A 23 -2.46 -4.89 -2.90
N ILE A 24 -1.74 -5.83 -2.31
CA ILE A 24 -0.32 -6.05 -2.57
C ILE A 24 -0.16 -7.40 -3.28
N CYS A 25 0.42 -7.38 -4.49
CA CYS A 25 0.61 -8.57 -5.30
C CYS A 25 1.90 -9.30 -4.91
N HIS A 26 1.85 -10.63 -4.83
CA HIS A 26 3.05 -11.48 -4.72
C HIS A 26 3.72 -11.65 -6.11
N CYS A 27 2.93 -11.53 -7.18
CA CYS A 27 3.35 -11.71 -8.58
C CYS A 27 4.06 -13.05 -8.80
N GLY A 28 3.53 -14.12 -8.19
CA GLY A 28 4.10 -15.47 -8.27
C GLY A 28 5.55 -15.58 -7.79
N GLY A 29 6.05 -14.65 -6.96
CA GLY A 29 7.43 -14.62 -6.47
C GLY A 29 8.22 -13.41 -6.96
N ASN A 30 7.88 -12.83 -8.12
CA ASN A 30 8.64 -11.71 -8.68
C ASN A 30 8.77 -10.51 -7.72
N ILE A 31 7.76 -10.31 -6.87
CA ILE A 31 7.78 -9.27 -5.83
C ILE A 31 8.06 -9.91 -4.47
N SER A 32 7.30 -10.94 -4.08
CA SER A 32 7.34 -11.51 -2.73
C SER A 32 8.66 -12.19 -2.35
N ASP A 33 9.46 -12.62 -3.33
CA ASP A 33 10.75 -13.27 -3.05
C ASP A 33 11.84 -12.27 -2.67
N VAL A 34 11.63 -10.98 -2.97
CA VAL A 34 12.57 -9.89 -2.68
C VAL A 34 12.02 -8.92 -1.64
N VAL A 35 10.70 -8.71 -1.64
CA VAL A 35 10.00 -7.78 -0.75
C VAL A 35 9.10 -8.55 0.19
N ASP A 36 9.21 -8.26 1.49
CA ASP A 36 8.26 -8.78 2.48
C ASP A 36 6.90 -8.10 2.33
N VAL A 37 6.07 -8.64 1.43
CA VAL A 37 4.74 -8.12 1.11
C VAL A 37 3.77 -8.17 2.29
N ARG A 38 3.99 -9.08 3.26
CA ARG A 38 3.17 -9.17 4.47
C ARG A 38 3.47 -8.03 5.41
N ARG A 39 4.76 -7.76 5.65
CA ARG A 39 5.18 -6.59 6.40
C ARG A 39 4.71 -5.29 5.74
N VAL A 40 4.77 -5.19 4.41
CA VAL A 40 4.22 -4.03 3.68
C VAL A 40 2.72 -3.88 3.96
N ALA A 41 1.93 -4.96 3.90
CA ALA A 41 0.51 -4.90 4.19
C ALA A 41 0.22 -4.44 5.63
N GLU A 42 0.97 -4.96 6.60
CA GLU A 42 0.85 -4.58 8.02
C GLU A 42 1.19 -3.11 8.27
N GLU A 43 2.28 -2.61 7.68
CA GLU A 43 2.69 -1.21 7.87
C GLU A 43 1.73 -0.23 7.16
N VAL A 44 1.33 -0.54 5.93
CA VAL A 44 0.42 0.32 5.16
C VAL A 44 -0.99 0.32 5.75
N GLY A 45 -1.43 -0.80 6.33
CA GLY A 45 -2.71 -0.89 7.03
C GLY A 45 -2.84 0.02 8.25
N ARG A 46 -1.73 0.59 8.75
CA ARG A 46 -1.73 1.55 9.87
C ARG A 46 -1.79 3.01 9.40
N LEU A 47 -1.76 3.27 8.10
CA LEU A 47 -1.83 4.63 7.56
C LEU A 47 -3.26 5.19 7.66
N PRO A 48 -3.41 6.51 7.80
CA PRO A 48 -4.72 7.16 7.79
C PRO A 48 -5.56 6.74 6.58
N ASP A 49 -6.87 6.62 6.81
CA ASP A 49 -7.88 6.33 5.80
C ASP A 49 -7.79 4.94 5.16
N VAL A 50 -6.76 4.13 5.44
CA VAL A 50 -6.68 2.73 4.97
C VAL A 50 -7.62 1.86 5.78
N VAL A 51 -8.70 1.40 5.12
CA VAL A 51 -9.73 0.54 5.74
C VAL A 51 -9.52 -0.94 5.43
N LEU A 52 -8.68 -1.25 4.43
CA LEU A 52 -8.31 -2.60 4.04
C LEU A 52 -6.87 -2.61 3.53
N SER A 53 -6.06 -3.54 4.01
CA SER A 53 -4.73 -3.82 3.49
C SER A 53 -4.53 -5.33 3.44
N THR A 54 -4.24 -5.89 2.26
CA THR A 54 -4.15 -7.34 2.06
C THR A 54 -3.15 -7.71 0.98
N THR A 55 -2.80 -8.99 0.91
CA THR A 55 -1.91 -9.54 -0.11
C THR A 55 -2.61 -10.61 -0.95
N HIS A 56 -2.28 -10.70 -2.24
CA HIS A 56 -2.82 -11.70 -3.16
C HIS A 56 -1.73 -12.30 -4.06
N MET A 57 -1.82 -13.59 -4.38
CA MET A 57 -0.82 -14.27 -5.22
C MET A 57 -0.69 -13.65 -6.61
N PHE A 58 -1.84 -13.36 -7.24
CA PHE A 58 -1.97 -12.71 -8.53
C PHE A 58 -3.15 -11.74 -8.46
N MET A 59 -2.92 -10.49 -8.87
CA MET A 59 -3.88 -9.40 -8.72
C MET A 59 -4.38 -8.85 -10.06
N CYS A 60 -3.60 -9.11 -11.12
CA CYS A 60 -3.86 -8.71 -12.49
C CYS A 60 -4.88 -9.62 -13.17
#